data_AF-A0A6M3JHF4-F1
#
_entry.id   AF-A0A6M3JHF4-F1
#
_cell.length_a   1.000
_cell.length_b   1.000
_cell.length_c   1.000
_cell.angle_alpha   90.00
_cell.angle_beta   90.00
_cell.angle_gamma   90.00
#
_symmetry.space_group_name_H-M   'P 1'
#
loop_
_entity.id
_entity.type
_entity.pdbx_description
1 polymer ?
#
loop_
_entity_poly.entity_id
_entity_poly.type
_entity_poly.pdbx_seq_one_letter_code
_entity_poly.pdbx_strand_id
1 'polypeptide(L)'
;MIYPKSIQIGGHVYQIILENIPSIDSESNVGEHHYGKSTLRVATRNIDSTQRSEQAIMETICHEMCHAVNYIFCHSELTEKQVASFSQGVYQVLSQLQLTADVKCKLVPIV
;
A
#
# COMPACT_ATOMS: atom_id res chain seq x y z
N MET A 1 7.85 7.90 9.67
CA MET A 1 6.94 6.73 9.69
C MET A 1 7.70 5.52 9.17
N ILE A 2 7.62 4.36 9.84
CA ILE A 2 8.23 3.12 9.36
C ILE A 2 7.16 2.35 8.59
N TYR A 3 7.40 2.12 7.30
CA TYR A 3 6.50 1.33 6.45
C TYR A 3 6.77 -0.16 6.64
N PRO A 4 5.75 -1.03 6.53
CA PRO A 4 5.97 -2.47 6.49
C PRO A 4 6.85 -2.81 5.28
N LYS A 5 7.84 -3.69 5.48
CA LYS A 5 8.67 -4.22 4.37
C LYS A 5 7.96 -5.31 3.58
N SER A 6 6.92 -5.91 4.17
CA SER A 6 6.14 -6.97 3.55
C SER A 6 4.75 -7.04 4.17
N ILE A 7 3.79 -7.56 3.41
CA ILE A 7 2.40 -7.78 3.84
C ILE A 7 1.86 -9.10 3.31
N GLN A 8 1.05 -9.80 4.10
CA GLN A 8 0.38 -11.02 3.65
C GLN A 8 -1.04 -10.70 3.16
N ILE A 9 -1.37 -11.08 1.93
CA ILE A 9 -2.67 -10.85 1.28
C ILE A 9 -3.11 -12.16 0.64
N GLY A 10 -4.24 -12.71 1.08
CA GLY A 10 -4.83 -13.92 0.52
C GLY A 10 -3.89 -15.14 0.44
N GLY A 11 -3.04 -15.32 1.45
CA GLY A 11 -2.07 -16.41 1.49
C GLY A 11 -0.75 -16.12 0.77
N HIS A 12 -0.63 -14.99 0.07
CA HIS A 12 0.60 -14.56 -0.60
C HIS A 12 1.35 -13.51 0.24
N VAL A 13 2.69 -13.58 0.27
CA VAL A 13 3.53 -12.59 0.94
C VAL A 13 4.08 -11.61 -0.09
N TYR A 14 3.61 -10.38 -0.03
CA TYR A 14 4.09 -9.30 -0.88
C TYR A 14 5.26 -8.56 -0.24
N GLN A 15 6.32 -8.33 -1.00
CA GLN A 15 7.41 -7.43 -0.61
C GLN A 15 7.06 -6.00 -1.03
N ILE A 16 7.22 -5.05 -0.10
CA ILE A 16 7.01 -3.62 -0.36
C ILE A 16 8.38 -3.01 -0.67
N ILE A 17 8.55 -2.57 -1.92
CA ILE A 17 9.79 -2.02 -2.44
C ILE A 17 9.60 -0.52 -2.62
N LEU A 18 10.25 0.26 -1.77
CA LEU A 18 10.29 1.71 -1.89
C LEU A 18 11.42 2.09 -2.85
N GLU A 19 11.05 2.59 -4.03
CA GLU A 19 12.01 2.93 -5.06
C GLU A 19 12.33 4.42 -5.00
N ASN A 20 13.62 4.72 -4.85
CA ASN A 20 14.13 6.09 -4.86
C ASN A 20 14.28 6.61 -6.30
N ILE A 21 13.20 6.53 -7.07
CA ILE A 21 13.12 7.03 -8.45
C ILE A 21 11.95 8.03 -8.56
N PRO A 22 12.05 9.03 -9.46
CA PRO A 22 10.91 9.87 -9.80
C PRO A 22 9.77 9.02 -10.36
N SER A 23 8.53 9.39 -10.02
CA SER A 23 7.36 8.90 -10.76
C SER A 23 7.52 9.18 -12.26
N ILE A 24 7.11 8.22 -13.10
CA ILE A 24 7.22 8.34 -14.56
C ILE A 24 6.09 9.23 -15.13
N ASP A 25 4.98 9.38 -14.41
CA ASP A 25 3.89 10.30 -14.72
C ASP A 25 3.28 10.95 -13.46
N SER A 26 2.38 11.92 -13.66
CA SER A 26 1.91 12.81 -12.58
C SER A 26 0.78 12.21 -11.76
N GLU A 27 0.15 11.12 -12.21
CA GLU A 27 -1.13 10.68 -11.65
C GLU A 27 -1.32 9.15 -11.60
N SER A 28 -0.53 8.33 -12.30
CA SER A 28 -0.88 6.92 -12.57
C SER A 28 0.23 5.89 -12.29
N ASN A 29 1.51 6.29 -12.21
CA ASN A 29 2.66 5.39 -12.04
C ASN A 29 3.49 5.71 -10.80
N VAL A 30 2.83 6.13 -9.73
CA VAL A 30 3.46 6.32 -8.42
C VAL A 30 3.59 5.02 -7.62
N GLY A 31 2.92 3.95 -8.07
CA GLY A 31 2.91 2.60 -7.51
C GLY A 31 2.69 1.53 -8.58
N GLU A 32 3.10 0.30 -8.29
CA GLU A 32 2.88 -0.86 -9.17
C GLU A 32 2.72 -2.14 -8.35
N HIS A 33 1.56 -2.81 -8.49
CA HIS A 33 1.33 -4.18 -8.06
C HIS A 33 1.79 -5.18 -9.12
N HIS A 34 2.66 -6.12 -8.73
CA HIS A 34 3.11 -7.19 -9.62
C HIS A 34 2.86 -8.57 -8.99
N TYR A 35 1.69 -9.15 -9.28
CA TYR A 35 1.26 -10.45 -8.72
C TYR A 35 2.33 -11.56 -8.90
N GLY A 36 2.85 -11.76 -10.12
CA GLY A 36 3.79 -12.85 -10.41
C GLY A 36 5.13 -12.77 -9.68
N LYS A 37 5.50 -11.60 -9.15
CA LYS A 37 6.70 -11.39 -8.33
C LYS A 37 6.37 -11.23 -6.85
N SER A 38 5.08 -11.14 -6.50
CA SER A 38 4.60 -10.78 -5.17
C SER A 38 5.30 -9.52 -4.64
N THR A 39 5.27 -8.44 -5.43
CA THR A 39 5.86 -7.16 -5.06
C THR A 39 4.87 -6.02 -5.22
N LEU A 40 4.91 -5.07 -4.28
CA LEU A 40 4.31 -3.74 -4.40
C LEU A 40 5.46 -2.75 -4.50
N ARG A 41 5.60 -2.07 -5.63
CA ARG A 41 6.66 -1.07 -5.85
C ARG A 41 6.04 0.31 -5.69
N VAL A 42 6.70 1.21 -4.96
CA VAL A 42 6.18 2.56 -4.70
C VAL A 42 7.30 3.57 -4.86
N ALA A 43 7.10 4.56 -5.72
CA ALA A 43 8.05 5.65 -5.91
C ALA A 43 8.06 6.54 -4.68
N THR A 44 9.25 6.91 -4.19
CA THR A 44 9.40 7.83 -3.05
C THR A 44 9.62 9.28 -3.48
N ARG A 45 9.71 9.56 -4.78
CA ARG A 45 9.89 10.90 -5.33
C ARG A 45 8.81 11.26 -6.35
N ASN A 46 8.43 12.52 -6.38
CA ASN A 46 7.60 13.10 -7.43
C ASN A 46 8.41 13.21 -8.74
N ILE A 47 7.75 13.59 -9.83
CA ILE A 47 8.40 13.82 -11.15
C ILE A 47 9.54 14.84 -11.04
N ASP A 48 9.33 15.92 -10.30
CA ASP A 48 10.32 16.98 -10.07
C ASP A 48 11.45 16.55 -9.10
N SER A 49 11.53 15.25 -8.79
CA SER A 49 12.48 14.63 -7.86
C SER A 49 12.33 15.07 -6.40
N THR A 50 11.29 15.83 -6.06
CA THR A 50 11.00 16.15 -4.66
C THR A 50 10.55 14.91 -3.90
N GLN A 51 10.93 14.83 -2.62
CA GLN A 51 10.56 13.71 -1.75
C GLN A 51 9.04 13.72 -1.51
N ARG A 52 8.38 12.59 -1.71
CA ARG A 52 6.96 12.43 -1.39
C ARG A 52 6.75 12.42 0.11
N SER A 53 5.63 12.99 0.55
CA SER A 53 5.22 12.93 1.95
C SER A 53 4.99 11.48 2.39
N GLU A 54 5.18 11.22 3.68
CA GLU A 54 4.98 9.87 4.22
C GLU A 54 3.54 9.38 4.04
N GLN A 55 2.58 10.31 4.17
CA GLN A 55 1.18 10.08 3.88
C GLN A 55 0.97 9.63 2.43
N ALA A 56 1.53 10.35 1.45
CA ALA A 56 1.35 10.02 0.03
C ALA A 56 1.94 8.64 -0.31
N ILE A 57 3.08 8.28 0.28
CA ILE A 57 3.67 6.95 0.12
C ILE A 57 2.73 5.88 0.68
N MET A 58 2.20 6.09 1.89
CA MET A 58 1.30 5.12 2.54
C MET A 58 -0.03 4.97 1.79
N GLU A 59 -0.60 6.06 1.29
CA GLU A 59 -1.79 6.03 0.43
C GLU A 59 -1.55 5.19 -0.82
N THR A 60 -0.39 5.34 -1.47
CA THR A 60 -0.02 4.49 -2.62
C THR A 60 0.17 3.03 -2.22
N ILE A 61 0.80 2.73 -1.09
CA ILE A 61 0.89 1.34 -0.60
C ILE A 61 -0.51 0.75 -0.43
N CYS A 62 -1.44 1.49 0.20
CA CYS A 62 -2.82 1.03 0.38
C CYS A 62 -3.53 0.80 -0.97
N HIS A 63 -3.24 1.64 -1.96
CA HIS A 63 -3.77 1.51 -3.31
C HIS A 63 -3.32 0.22 -3.99
N GLU A 64 -2.01 -0.06 -3.99
CA GLU A 64 -1.46 -1.29 -4.56
C GLU A 64 -1.90 -2.55 -3.79
N MET A 65 -2.09 -2.44 -2.47
CA MET A 65 -2.70 -3.50 -1.68
C MET A 65 -4.13 -3.81 -2.16
N CYS A 66 -4.93 -2.79 -2.46
CA CYS A 66 -6.27 -2.96 -3.00
C CYS A 66 -6.25 -3.61 -4.40
N HIS A 67 -5.28 -3.29 -5.26
CA HIS A 67 -5.07 -4.03 -6.51
C HIS A 67 -4.74 -5.51 -6.27
N ALA A 68 -3.87 -5.81 -5.29
CA ALA A 68 -3.56 -7.19 -4.93
C ALA A 68 -4.79 -7.97 -4.43
N VAL A 69 -5.62 -7.34 -3.58
CA VAL A 69 -6.90 -7.92 -3.12
C VAL A 69 -7.86 -8.13 -4.27
N ASN A 70 -8.02 -7.13 -5.15
CA ASN A 70 -8.88 -7.20 -6.33
C ASN A 70 -8.47 -8.38 -7.23
N TYR A 71 -7.16 -8.54 -7.47
CA TYR A 71 -6.64 -9.63 -8.28
C TYR A 71 -6.92 -11.01 -7.66
N ILE A 72 -6.66 -11.16 -6.35
CA ILE A 72 -6.77 -12.47 -5.67
C ILE A 72 -8.24 -12.89 -5.45
N PHE A 73 -9.09 -11.97 -5.02
CA PHE A 73 -10.42 -12.30 -4.52
C PHE A 73 -11.56 -11.86 -5.44
N CYS A 74 -11.33 -10.83 -6.25
CA CYS A 74 -12.34 -10.23 -7.10
C CYS A 74 -12.05 -10.46 -8.59
N HIS A 75 -11.05 -11.28 -8.93
CA HIS A 75 -10.68 -11.62 -10.32
C HIS A 75 -10.46 -10.38 -11.22
N SER A 76 -9.94 -9.30 -10.64
CA SER A 76 -9.70 -8.01 -11.33
C SER A 76 -10.98 -7.31 -11.83
N GLU A 77 -12.13 -7.55 -11.20
CA GLU A 77 -13.41 -6.93 -11.59
C GLU A 77 -13.63 -5.52 -11.02
N LEU A 78 -12.88 -5.11 -9.99
CA LEU A 78 -13.01 -3.76 -9.44
C LEU A 78 -12.42 -2.73 -10.42
N THR A 79 -13.17 -1.66 -10.65
CA THR A 79 -12.72 -0.48 -11.39
C THR A 79 -11.71 0.34 -10.58
N GLU A 80 -10.90 1.13 -11.28
CA GLU A 80 -9.91 2.04 -10.67
C GLU A 80 -10.53 2.98 -9.63
N LYS A 81 -11.72 3.52 -9.92
CA LYS A 81 -12.47 4.37 -8.98
C LYS A 81 -12.86 3.62 -7.70
N GLN A 82 -13.24 2.34 -7.82
CA GLN A 82 -13.57 1.51 -6.65
C GLN A 82 -12.31 1.20 -5.84
N VAL A 83 -11.21 0.83 -6.51
CA VAL A 83 -9.90 0.59 -5.86
C VAL A 83 -9.45 1.84 -5.10
N ALA A 84 -9.47 3.01 -5.73
CA ALA A 84 -9.15 4.28 -5.08
C ALA A 84 -10.06 4.59 -3.88
N SER A 85 -11.36 4.30 -3.98
CA SER A 85 -12.28 4.53 -2.86
C SER A 85 -12.00 3.57 -1.69
N PHE A 86 -11.72 2.30 -1.99
CA PHE A 86 -11.36 1.31 -0.97
C PHE A 86 -10.02 1.63 -0.31
N SER A 87 -9.01 2.06 -1.09
CA SER A 87 -7.68 2.35 -0.56
C SER A 87 -7.70 3.50 0.44
N GLN A 88 -8.54 4.52 0.22
CA GLN A 88 -8.76 5.60 1.17
C GLN A 88 -9.37 5.10 2.48
N GLY A 89 -10.36 4.20 2.42
CA GLY A 89 -10.91 3.56 3.62
C GLY A 89 -9.89 2.72 4.38
N VAL A 90 -9.08 1.93 3.66
CA VAL A 90 -7.98 1.15 4.25
C VAL A 90 -6.95 2.05 4.92
N TYR A 91 -6.55 3.14 4.26
CA TYR A 91 -5.61 4.12 4.81
C TYR A 91 -6.14 4.75 6.12
N GLN A 92 -7.42 5.14 6.15
CA GLN A 92 -8.06 5.69 7.34
C GLN A 92 -8.05 4.69 8.51
N VAL A 93 -8.38 3.41 8.26
CA VAL A 93 -8.34 2.37 9.30
C VAL A 93 -6.90 2.16 9.81
N LEU A 94 -5.92 2.03 8.92
CA LEU A 94 -4.53 1.78 9.30
C LEU A 94 -3.91 2.94 10.07
N SER A 95 -4.23 4.19 9.69
CA SER A 95 -3.76 5.39 10.40
C SER A 95 -4.38 5.52 11.79
N GLN A 96 -5.66 5.17 11.96
CA GLN A 96 -6.34 5.17 13.26
C GLN A 96 -5.82 4.08 14.21
N LEU A 97 -5.49 2.90 13.68
CA LEU A 97 -4.97 1.80 14.48
C LEU A 97 -3.55 2.04 15.03
N GLN A 98 -2.92 3.19 14.70
CA GLN A 98 -1.56 3.53 15.07
C GLN A 98 -0.60 2.37 14.80
N LEU A 99 -0.83 1.60 13.73
CA LEU A 99 0.07 0.55 13.25
C LEU A 99 1.33 1.17 12.61
N THR A 100 1.89 2.18 13.27
CA THR A 100 3.19 2.76 13.02
C THR A 100 4.22 1.95 13.80
N ALA A 101 4.59 0.80 13.24
CA ALA A 101 5.78 -0.03 13.55
C ALA A 101 6.15 -0.42 15.00
N ASP A 102 5.39 -0.02 16.02
CA ASP A 102 5.69 -0.37 17.41
C ASP A 102 4.45 -0.80 18.20
N VAL A 103 3.45 -1.33 17.52
CA VAL A 103 2.32 -1.99 18.19
C VAL A 103 2.80 -3.38 18.63
N LYS A 104 3.49 -3.42 19.77
CA LYS A 104 3.37 -4.55 20.70
C LYS A 104 1.90 -4.62 21.08
N CYS A 105 1.12 -5.33 20.27
CA CYS A 105 -0.28 -5.59 20.54
C CYS A 105 -0.33 -6.39 21.85
N LYS A 106 -0.50 -5.69 22.98
CA LYS A 106 -0.93 -6.31 24.22
C LYS A 106 -2.35 -6.76 23.96
N LEU A 107 -2.48 -8.01 23.49
CA LEU A 107 -3.73 -8.74 23.55
C LEU A 107 -4.16 -8.71 25.01
N VAL A 108 -5.12 -7.85 25.32
CA VAL A 108 -5.79 -7.86 26.62
C VAL A 108 -6.56 -9.18 26.65
N PRO A 109 -6.26 -10.10 27.57
CA PRO A 109 -7.06 -11.30 27.70
C PRO A 109 -8.47 -10.88 28.06
N ILE A 110 -9.44 -11.33 27.26
CA ILE A 110 -10.85 -11.22 27.61
C ILE A 110 -11.02 -12.17 28.81
N VAL A 111 -11.28 -11.58 29.98
CA VAL A 111 -11.60 -12.27 31.24
C VAL A 111 -13.09 -12.56 31.27
#